data_AF-A0A7W1XQE7-F1
#
_entry.id   AF-A0A7W1XQE7-F1
#
_cell.length_a   1.000
_cell.length_b   1.000
_cell.length_c   1.000
_cell.angle_alpha   90.00
_cell.angle_beta   90.00
_cell.angle_gamma   90.00
#
_symmetry.space_group_name_H-M   'P 1'
#
loop_
_entity.id
_entity.type
_entity.pdbx_description
1 polymer ?
#
loop_
_entity_poly.entity_id
_entity_poly.type
_entity_poly.pdbx_seq_one_letter_code
_entity_poly.pdbx_strand_id
1 'polypeptide(L)'
;MEWYMNINEEARVAYLLVLTEKIIDKVTEGYNEATKTIDMCWKWVEEKKYDGGDLYIVFDNEDDGGVSMFYIVDDEMIDAFTQEMSKVNGYQQEWVEYLKQYLLENYPADKNKKIKREEIIDLI
;
A
#
# COMPACT_ATOMS: atom_id res chain seq x y z
N MET A 1 -5.44 1.84 21.00
CA MET A 1 -4.15 1.46 20.44
C MET A 1 -4.41 1.20 18.98
N GLU A 2 -3.73 1.95 18.14
CA GLU A 2 -4.07 2.11 16.75
C GLU A 2 -3.79 0.80 16.00
N TRP A 3 -4.75 0.32 15.19
CA TRP A 3 -4.78 -1.10 14.79
C TRP A 3 -3.57 -1.48 13.92
N TYR A 4 -3.10 -0.57 13.08
CA TYR A 4 -1.97 -0.75 12.18
C TYR A 4 -0.64 -0.91 12.97
N MET A 5 -0.54 -0.35 14.17
CA MET A 5 0.62 -0.56 15.05
C MET A 5 0.68 -2.00 15.60
N ASN A 6 -0.44 -2.73 15.54
CA ASN A 6 -0.53 -4.12 15.97
C ASN A 6 -0.25 -5.12 14.85
N ILE A 7 0.07 -4.66 13.63
CA ILE A 7 0.56 -5.49 12.53
C ILE A 7 2.01 -5.14 12.20
N ASN A 8 2.71 -6.07 11.56
CA ASN A 8 4.10 -5.87 11.16
C ASN A 8 4.25 -4.81 10.05
N GLU A 9 5.47 -4.33 9.84
CA GLU A 9 5.76 -3.22 8.92
C GLU A 9 5.36 -3.57 7.47
N GLU A 10 5.65 -4.79 7.04
CA GLU A 10 5.29 -5.31 5.73
C GLU A 10 3.78 -5.30 5.51
N ALA A 11 3.00 -5.66 6.54
CA ALA A 11 1.55 -5.68 6.50
C ALA A 11 0.95 -4.27 6.39
N ARG A 12 1.58 -3.26 7.00
CA ARG A 12 1.15 -1.86 6.86
C ARG A 12 1.34 -1.38 5.42
N VAL A 13 2.48 -1.70 4.82
CA VAL A 13 2.74 -1.35 3.42
C VAL A 13 1.81 -2.13 2.49
N ALA A 14 1.61 -3.43 2.73
CA ALA A 14 0.69 -4.26 1.95
C ALA A 14 -0.75 -3.74 2.01
N TYR A 15 -1.22 -3.25 3.17
CA TYR A 15 -2.54 -2.62 3.31
C TYR A 15 -2.73 -1.47 2.30
N LEU A 16 -1.77 -0.55 2.23
CA LEU A 16 -1.82 0.59 1.31
C LEU A 16 -1.75 0.14 -0.16
N LEU A 17 -0.86 -0.79 -0.48
CA LEU A 17 -0.67 -1.27 -1.86
C LEU A 17 -1.91 -1.96 -2.40
N VAL A 18 -2.55 -2.82 -1.60
CA VAL A 18 -3.75 -3.57 -2.01
C VAL A 18 -4.90 -2.63 -2.32
N LEU A 19 -5.15 -1.63 -1.47
CA LEU A 19 -6.18 -0.63 -1.72
C LEU A 19 -5.86 0.20 -2.99
N THR A 20 -4.60 0.59 -3.16
CA THR A 20 -4.15 1.34 -4.35
C THR A 20 -4.38 0.53 -5.63
N GLU A 21 -4.01 -0.76 -5.64
CA GLU A 21 -4.20 -1.62 -6.80
C GLU A 21 -5.66 -1.82 -7.20
N LYS A 22 -6.57 -1.83 -6.22
CA LYS A 22 -8.00 -1.96 -6.52
C LYS A 22 -8.59 -0.82 -7.34
N ILE A 23 -7.94 0.34 -7.32
CA ILE A 23 -8.41 1.53 -8.02
C ILE A 23 -7.41 2.04 -9.06
N ILE A 24 -6.30 1.32 -9.27
CA ILE A 24 -5.21 1.79 -10.15
C ILE A 24 -5.69 1.98 -11.58
N ASP A 25 -6.68 1.20 -12.00
CA ASP A 25 -7.33 1.32 -13.31
C ASP A 25 -8.11 2.65 -13.50
N LYS A 26 -8.32 3.41 -12.43
CA LYS A 26 -8.91 4.76 -12.47
C LYS A 26 -7.89 5.87 -12.67
N VAL A 27 -6.60 5.57 -12.54
CA VAL A 27 -5.51 6.53 -12.77
C VAL A 27 -5.30 6.65 -14.28
N THR A 28 -5.54 7.85 -14.82
CA THR A 28 -5.38 8.12 -16.26
C THR A 28 -4.02 8.74 -16.60
N GLU A 29 -3.56 9.67 -15.77
CA GLU A 29 -2.25 10.30 -15.89
C GLU A 29 -1.30 9.66 -14.88
N GLY A 30 -0.07 9.32 -15.30
CA GLY A 30 0.89 8.65 -14.44
C GLY A 30 0.61 7.17 -14.16
N TYR A 31 -0.31 6.52 -14.91
CA TYR A 31 -0.68 5.11 -14.70
C TYR A 31 0.53 4.16 -14.75
N ASN A 32 1.42 4.36 -15.73
CA ASN A 32 2.59 3.50 -15.92
C ASN A 32 3.58 3.67 -14.77
N GLU A 33 3.81 4.91 -14.34
CA GLU A 33 4.67 5.31 -13.24
C GLU A 33 4.14 4.77 -11.92
N ALA A 34 2.84 4.91 -11.67
CA ALA A 34 2.17 4.38 -10.49
C ALA A 34 2.21 2.85 -10.45
N THR A 35 1.95 2.17 -11.56
CA THR A 35 2.01 0.69 -11.63
C THR A 35 3.43 0.18 -11.41
N LYS A 36 4.43 0.80 -12.05
CA LYS A 36 5.85 0.47 -11.84
C LYS A 36 6.27 0.64 -10.38
N THR A 37 5.81 1.72 -9.76
CA THR A 37 6.04 2.02 -8.35
C THR A 37 5.43 0.94 -7.44
N ILE A 38 4.17 0.60 -7.66
CA ILE A 38 3.46 -0.46 -6.92
C ILE A 38 4.24 -1.78 -7.01
N ASP A 39 4.71 -2.16 -8.20
CA ASP A 39 5.51 -3.37 -8.40
C ASP A 39 6.83 -3.36 -7.62
N MET A 40 7.47 -2.19 -7.48
CA MET A 40 8.69 -2.05 -6.69
C MET A 40 8.40 -2.15 -5.19
N CYS A 41 7.32 -1.53 -4.72
CA CYS A 41 6.89 -1.62 -3.33
C CYS A 41 6.54 -3.07 -2.95
N TRP A 42 5.92 -3.85 -3.82
CA TRP A 42 5.70 -5.29 -3.57
C TRP A 42 6.98 -6.08 -3.47
N LYS A 43 7.97 -5.81 -4.32
CA LYS A 43 9.30 -6.44 -4.22
C LYS A 43 10.00 -6.07 -2.91
N TRP A 44 9.75 -4.89 -2.34
CA TRP A 44 10.17 -4.58 -0.98
C TRP A 44 9.43 -5.44 0.05
N VAL A 45 8.10 -5.56 -0.03
CA VAL A 45 7.28 -6.36 0.90
C VAL A 45 7.69 -7.84 0.90
N GLU A 46 7.85 -8.44 -0.28
CA GLU A 46 8.05 -9.89 -0.43
C GLU A 46 9.50 -10.31 -0.23
N GLU A 47 10.45 -9.49 -0.68
CA GLU A 47 11.86 -9.87 -0.84
C GLU A 47 12.83 -8.89 -0.15
N LYS A 48 12.37 -7.73 0.34
CA LYS A 48 13.23 -6.61 0.77
C LYS A 48 14.26 -6.23 -0.29
N LYS A 49 13.86 -6.35 -1.56
CA LYS A 49 14.75 -6.21 -2.73
C LYS A 49 15.22 -4.77 -2.97
N TYR A 50 14.39 -3.81 -2.62
CA TYR A 50 14.69 -2.38 -2.69
C TYR A 50 14.71 -1.81 -1.29
N ASP A 51 15.31 -0.65 -1.08
CA ASP A 51 15.13 0.15 0.12
C ASP A 51 14.39 1.48 -0.18
N GLY A 52 14.21 2.31 0.85
CA GLY A 52 13.53 3.61 0.68
C GLY A 52 14.26 4.57 -0.28
N GLY A 53 15.59 4.45 -0.42
CA GLY A 53 16.40 5.25 -1.34
C GLY A 53 16.25 4.81 -2.79
N ASP A 54 16.26 3.49 -3.04
CA ASP A 54 15.97 2.93 -4.37
C ASP A 54 14.59 3.34 -4.88
N LEU A 55 13.62 3.33 -3.96
CA LEU A 55 12.26 3.78 -4.20
C LEU A 55 12.27 5.27 -4.55
N TYR A 56 12.90 6.13 -3.74
CA TYR A 56 12.95 7.59 -3.92
C TYR A 56 13.37 8.04 -5.33
N ILE A 57 14.36 7.38 -5.94
CA ILE A 57 14.86 7.71 -7.29
C ILE A 57 13.76 7.57 -8.37
N VAL A 58 12.79 6.67 -8.16
CA VAL A 58 11.67 6.48 -9.10
C VAL A 58 10.57 7.53 -8.89
N PHE A 59 10.48 8.10 -7.69
CA PHE A 59 9.50 9.12 -7.32
C PHE A 59 9.96 10.54 -7.69
N ASP A 60 11.26 10.84 -7.57
CA ASP A 60 11.88 12.15 -7.89
C ASP A 60 12.03 12.39 -9.40
N ASN A 61 11.05 11.95 -10.20
CA ASN A 61 11.01 12.21 -11.63
C ASN A 61 10.86 13.72 -11.83
N GLU A 62 11.91 14.38 -12.34
CA GLU A 62 11.97 15.84 -12.58
C GLU A 62 10.96 16.33 -13.64
N ASP A 63 10.32 15.40 -14.38
CA ASP A 63 9.23 15.68 -15.31
C ASP A 63 7.87 15.53 -14.59
N ASP A 64 6.94 16.47 -14.84
CA ASP A 64 5.59 16.70 -14.25
C ASP A 64 4.60 15.50 -14.13
N GLY A 65 5.06 14.25 -14.21
CA GLY A 65 4.29 13.00 -14.06
C GLY A 65 4.73 12.10 -12.89
N GLY A 66 5.52 12.62 -11.94
CA GLY A 66 5.99 11.88 -10.77
C GLY A 66 4.89 11.47 -9.78
N VAL A 67 5.17 10.46 -8.95
CA VAL A 67 4.29 10.03 -7.85
C VAL A 67 4.81 10.66 -6.55
N SER A 68 3.93 11.25 -5.73
CA SER A 68 4.32 11.79 -4.42
C SER A 68 4.41 10.67 -3.36
N MET A 69 5.49 10.65 -2.58
CA MET A 69 5.70 9.72 -1.47
C MET A 69 5.35 10.38 -0.12
N PHE A 70 4.76 9.61 0.79
CA PHE A 70 4.69 9.98 2.20
C PHE A 70 5.81 9.32 3.01
N TYR A 71 6.57 10.12 3.76
CA TYR A 71 7.78 9.69 4.48
C TYR A 71 7.52 8.98 5.82
N ILE A 72 6.31 9.11 6.37
CA ILE A 72 5.94 8.52 7.65
C ILE A 72 4.54 7.95 7.51
N VAL A 73 4.39 6.64 7.77
CA VAL A 73 3.11 5.96 7.90
C VAL A 73 2.62 6.09 9.33
N ASP A 74 1.89 7.17 9.61
CA ASP A 74 1.17 7.37 10.87
C ASP A 74 -0.35 7.30 10.66
N ASP A 75 -1.08 7.38 11.77
CA ASP A 75 -2.52 7.19 11.83
C ASP A 75 -3.28 8.23 11.01
N GLU A 76 -2.91 9.50 11.16
CA GLU A 76 -3.54 10.60 10.42
C GLU A 76 -3.37 10.39 8.91
N MET A 77 -2.22 9.89 8.48
CA MET A 77 -2.00 9.61 7.07
C MET A 77 -2.74 8.37 6.57
N ILE A 78 -2.81 7.28 7.34
CA ILE A 78 -3.60 6.09 6.97
C ILE A 78 -5.09 6.44 6.85
N ASP A 79 -5.60 7.22 7.80
CA ASP A 79 -7.00 7.66 7.80
C ASP A 79 -7.27 8.63 6.64
N ALA A 80 -6.38 9.62 6.43
CA ALA A 80 -6.49 10.55 5.30
C ALA A 80 -6.42 9.82 3.95
N PHE A 81 -5.47 8.89 3.79
CA PHE A 81 -5.37 8.05 2.60
C PHE A 81 -6.66 7.28 2.37
N THR A 82 -7.14 6.56 3.39
CA THR A 82 -8.38 5.77 3.30
C THR A 82 -9.58 6.66 2.97
N GLN A 83 -9.64 7.87 3.52
CA GLN A 83 -10.67 8.86 3.23
C GLN A 83 -10.60 9.34 1.78
N GLU A 84 -9.42 9.65 1.24
CA GLU A 84 -9.27 10.04 -0.17
C GLU A 84 -9.63 8.88 -1.11
N MET A 85 -9.20 7.67 -0.80
CA MET A 85 -9.54 6.44 -1.54
C MET A 85 -11.05 6.22 -1.61
N SER A 86 -11.78 6.52 -0.53
CA SER A 86 -13.24 6.39 -0.49
C SER A 86 -13.98 7.27 -1.48
N LYS A 87 -13.33 8.29 -2.03
CA LYS A 87 -13.89 9.19 -3.05
C LYS A 87 -13.73 8.64 -4.46
N VAL A 88 -12.93 7.60 -4.67
CA VAL A 88 -12.65 7.03 -5.99
C VAL A 88 -13.79 6.12 -6.43
N ASN A 89 -14.27 6.29 -7.66
CA ASN A 89 -15.35 5.49 -8.21
C ASN A 89 -14.96 4.00 -8.31
N GLY A 90 -15.79 3.13 -7.73
CA GLY A 90 -15.53 1.69 -7.66
C GLY A 90 -14.90 1.23 -6.35
N TYR A 91 -14.49 2.15 -5.48
CA TYR A 91 -14.06 1.83 -4.12
C TYR A 91 -15.19 1.17 -3.32
N GLN A 92 -14.86 0.11 -2.57
CA GLN A 92 -15.78 -0.57 -1.68
C GLN A 92 -15.29 -0.48 -0.24
N GLN A 93 -16.12 0.07 0.67
CA GLN A 93 -15.75 0.22 2.07
C GLN A 93 -15.45 -1.13 2.76
N GLU A 94 -16.08 -2.21 2.29
CA GLU A 94 -15.86 -3.56 2.83
C GLU A 94 -14.43 -4.07 2.62
N TRP A 95 -13.73 -3.60 1.57
CA TRP A 95 -12.32 -3.92 1.35
C TRP A 95 -11.45 -3.56 2.54
N VAL A 96 -11.67 -2.39 3.12
CA VAL A 96 -10.87 -1.90 4.24
C VAL A 96 -11.07 -2.76 5.48
N GLU A 97 -12.32 -3.03 5.86
CA GLU A 97 -12.57 -3.79 7.08
C GLU A 97 -12.14 -5.25 6.95
N TYR A 98 -12.38 -5.88 5.79
CA TYR A 98 -11.92 -7.25 5.54
C TYR A 98 -10.39 -7.34 5.55
N LEU A 99 -9.71 -6.44 4.82
CA LEU A 99 -8.26 -6.44 4.74
C LEU A 99 -7.63 -6.17 6.12
N LYS A 100 -8.15 -5.18 6.85
CA LYS A 100 -7.73 -4.87 8.22
C LYS A 100 -7.88 -6.07 9.15
N GLN A 101 -9.04 -6.71 9.16
CA GLN A 101 -9.27 -7.88 10.02
C GLN A 101 -8.32 -9.03 9.65
N TYR A 102 -8.18 -9.33 8.36
CA TYR A 102 -7.28 -10.37 7.88
C TYR A 102 -5.82 -10.10 8.29
N LEU A 103 -5.34 -8.86 8.15
CA LEU A 103 -3.97 -8.50 8.52
C LEU A 103 -3.73 -8.61 10.03
N LEU A 104 -4.68 -8.19 10.87
CA LEU A 104 -4.60 -8.33 12.32
C LEU A 104 -4.51 -9.81 12.76
N GLU A 105 -5.25 -10.69 12.09
CA GLU A 105 -5.26 -12.12 12.42
C GLU A 105 -4.00 -12.86 11.94
N ASN A 106 -3.45 -12.46 10.78
CA ASN A 106 -2.41 -13.22 10.08
C ASN A 106 -1.00 -12.65 10.21
N TYR A 107 -0.86 -11.34 10.41
CA TYR A 107 0.41 -10.61 10.42
C TYR A 107 0.55 -9.67 11.62
N PRO A 108 0.36 -10.16 12.87
CA PRO A 108 0.54 -9.34 14.05
C PRO A 108 1.99 -8.85 14.18
N ALA A 109 2.20 -7.75 14.89
CA ALA A 109 3.47 -7.02 14.96
C ALA A 109 4.66 -7.86 15.47
N ASP A 110 4.40 -8.91 16.26
CA ASP A 110 5.41 -9.81 16.79
C ASP A 110 5.75 -10.99 15.85
N LYS A 111 5.01 -11.16 14.75
CA LYS A 111 5.23 -12.24 13.79
C LYS A 111 5.90 -11.76 12.52
N ASN A 112 7.03 -12.39 12.21
CA ASN A 112 7.72 -12.25 10.93
C ASN A 112 7.23 -13.31 9.92
N LYS A 113 5.94 -13.21 9.53
CA LYS A 113 5.36 -14.03 8.47
C LYS A 113 5.50 -13.28 7.14
N LYS A 114 6.07 -13.95 6.13
CA LYS A 114 6.16 -13.39 4.78
C LYS A 114 4.78 -13.16 4.17
N ILE A 115 4.63 -12.00 3.54
CA ILE A 115 3.47 -11.64 2.75
C ILE A 115 3.76 -11.96 1.28
N LYS A 116 2.72 -12.34 0.53
CA LYS A 116 2.76 -12.38 -0.94
C LYS A 116 1.62 -11.56 -1.51
N ARG A 117 1.90 -10.81 -2.58
CA ARG A 117 0.92 -9.96 -3.28
C ARG A 117 -0.30 -10.76 -3.71
N GLU A 118 -0.09 -11.87 -4.40
CA GLU A 118 -1.15 -12.75 -4.92
C GLU A 118 -2.08 -13.26 -3.81
N GLU A 119 -1.54 -13.55 -2.62
CA GLU A 119 -2.33 -14.06 -1.50
C GLU A 119 -3.25 -13.01 -0.88
N ILE A 120 -2.88 -11.73 -0.96
CA ILE A 120 -3.65 -10.64 -0.33
C ILE A 120 -4.58 -9.94 -1.34
N ILE A 121 -4.16 -9.80 -2.60
CA ILE A 121 -4.94 -9.05 -3.58
C ILE A 121 -6.28 -9.73 -3.94
N ASP A 122 -6.31 -11.07 -3.89
CA ASP A 122 -7.48 -11.89 -4.17
C ASP A 122 -8.45 -11.97 -2.98
N LEU A 123 -8.13 -11.37 -1.83
CA LEU A 123 -8.99 -11.40 -0.64
C LEU A 123 -10.18 -10.45 -0.73
N ILE A 124 -10.01 -9.37 -1.48
CA ILE A 124 -10.97 -8.27 -1.63
C ILE A 124 -11.26 -8.03 -3.10
#